data_AF-A0A7S1RIJ2-F1
#
_entry.id   AF-A0A7S1RIJ2-F1
#
_cell.length_a   1.000
_cell.length_b   1.000
_cell.length_c   1.000
_cell.angle_alpha   90.00
_cell.angle_beta   90.00
_cell.angle_gamma   90.00
#
_symmetry.space_group_name_H-M   'P 1'
#
loop_
_entity.id
_entity.type
_entity.pdbx_description
1 polymer ?
#
loop_
_entity_poly.entity_id
_entity_poly.type
_entity_poly.pdbx_seq_one_letter_code
_entity_poly.pdbx_strand_id
1 'polypeptide(L)'
;SNLEGFKNLILLEPVSILLLAFPLGVLSHFLEWDDIWKFWLNFLAMIPLAKLMGDATEELAAGLKSDTIGGLLNATFGNAVEMILMVQTLRGRQIDVVKGTLLGSILSNLLLVLGMSFVAGGLTPVDGRVLNKRQAFSTTVALTNVTMLLLATAALALPTIFFSTLGDLGGDEQDMKTLQVSRYCSTYILSAYVAYLVFQLYTHAETFASGDGEGEEEEDQ
;
A
#
# COMPACT_ATOMS: atom_id res chain seq x y z
N SER A 1 22.01 17.05 15.72
CA SER A 1 22.22 16.09 14.63
C SER A 1 20.94 15.67 13.89
N ASN A 2 19.72 16.06 14.29
CA ASN A 2 18.49 15.70 13.53
C ASN A 2 18.30 16.44 12.19
N LEU A 3 18.85 17.65 12.05
CA LEU A 3 18.70 18.44 10.81
C LEU A 3 19.55 17.90 9.66
N GLU A 4 20.69 17.27 9.96
CA GLU A 4 21.54 16.63 8.95
C GLU A 4 20.95 15.29 8.50
N GLY A 5 20.37 14.50 9.41
CA GLY A 5 19.61 13.29 9.05
C GLY A 5 18.43 13.61 8.12
N PHE A 6 17.62 14.61 8.46
CA PHE A 6 16.50 15.06 7.63
C PHE A 6 16.95 15.61 6.26
N LYS A 7 18.06 16.37 6.22
CA LYS A 7 18.65 16.84 4.96
C LYS A 7 19.17 15.69 4.11
N ASN A 8 19.79 14.69 4.71
CA ASN A 8 20.30 13.53 3.99
C ASN A 8 19.16 12.67 3.44
N LEU A 9 18.09 12.47 4.22
CA LEU A 9 16.86 11.78 3.79
C LEU A 9 16.19 12.48 2.60
N ILE A 10 16.21 13.83 2.58
CA ILE A 10 15.60 14.63 1.52
C ILE A 10 16.53 14.92 0.34
N LEU A 11 17.85 14.92 0.47
CA LEU A 11 18.74 15.44 -0.60
C LEU A 11 19.61 14.40 -1.28
N LEU A 12 19.76 13.20 -0.71
CA LEU A 12 20.65 12.16 -1.27
C LEU A 12 19.94 11.13 -2.16
N GLU A 13 18.60 11.13 -2.18
CA GLU A 13 17.85 10.15 -2.94
C GLU A 13 17.36 10.66 -4.30
N PRO A 14 17.39 9.81 -5.35
CA PRO A 14 16.90 10.19 -6.69
C PRO A 14 15.43 10.62 -6.69
N VAL A 15 14.62 10.01 -5.82
CA VAL A 15 13.19 10.30 -5.68
C VAL A 15 12.96 11.70 -5.13
N SER A 16 13.86 12.22 -4.31
CA SER A 16 13.69 13.52 -3.67
C SER A 16 13.87 14.70 -4.61
N ILE A 17 14.45 14.50 -5.80
CA ILE A 17 14.46 15.50 -6.88
C ILE A 17 13.00 15.88 -7.25
N LEU A 18 12.07 14.92 -7.18
CA LEU A 18 10.66 15.18 -7.46
C LEU A 18 10.00 16.09 -6.41
N LEU A 19 10.64 16.31 -5.24
CA LEU A 19 10.10 17.21 -4.22
C LEU A 19 10.06 18.66 -4.71
N LEU A 20 10.88 19.02 -5.71
CA LEU A 20 10.80 20.30 -6.42
C LEU A 20 9.45 20.51 -7.12
N ALA A 21 8.73 19.42 -7.45
CA ALA A 21 7.39 19.50 -8.03
C ALA A 21 6.35 19.98 -7.01
N PHE A 22 6.58 19.84 -5.70
CA PHE A 22 5.64 20.28 -4.66
C PHE A 22 5.41 21.80 -4.67
N PRO A 23 6.43 22.67 -4.52
CA PRO A 23 6.22 24.11 -4.59
C PRO A 23 5.69 24.56 -5.96
N LEU A 24 6.11 23.89 -7.04
CA LEU A 24 5.57 24.17 -8.38
C LEU A 24 4.09 23.79 -8.51
N GLY A 25 3.66 22.69 -7.91
CA GLY A 25 2.27 22.26 -7.87
C GLY A 25 1.39 23.25 -7.11
N VAL A 26 1.87 23.74 -5.96
CA VAL A 26 1.18 24.81 -5.21
C VAL A 26 1.12 26.10 -6.04
N LEU A 27 2.24 26.51 -6.64
CA LEU A 27 2.30 27.72 -7.46
C LEU A 27 1.40 27.64 -8.69
N SER A 28 1.27 26.46 -9.30
CA SER A 28 0.42 26.22 -10.46
C SER A 28 -1.06 26.48 -10.18
N HIS A 29 -1.50 26.34 -8.91
CA HIS A 29 -2.85 26.71 -8.48
C HIS A 29 -3.02 28.23 -8.43
N PHE A 30 -2.07 28.95 -7.81
CA PHE A 30 -2.13 30.41 -7.67
C PHE A 30 -1.96 31.16 -8.99
N LEU A 31 -1.16 30.61 -9.91
CA LEU A 31 -0.94 31.17 -11.24
C LEU A 31 -1.94 30.67 -12.29
N GLU A 32 -2.96 29.90 -11.86
CA GLU A 32 -4.03 29.38 -12.74
C GLU A 32 -3.52 28.66 -13.99
N TRP A 33 -2.51 27.79 -13.83
CA TRP A 33 -1.99 26.99 -14.94
C TRP A 33 -3.04 26.02 -15.50
N ASP A 34 -2.76 25.40 -16.66
CA ASP A 34 -3.63 24.35 -17.21
C ASP A 34 -3.76 23.16 -16.24
N ASP A 35 -4.94 22.54 -16.22
CA ASP A 35 -5.26 21.45 -15.30
C ASP A 35 -4.35 20.22 -15.49
N ILE A 36 -3.84 20.00 -16.71
CA ILE A 36 -2.85 18.95 -16.99
C ILE A 36 -1.56 19.20 -16.21
N TRP A 37 -1.07 20.45 -16.17
CA TRP A 37 0.14 20.80 -15.42
C TRP A 37 -0.07 20.71 -13.93
N LYS A 38 -1.22 21.21 -13.42
CA LYS A 38 -1.58 21.07 -12.00
C LYS A 38 -1.58 19.59 -11.60
N PHE A 39 -2.19 18.74 -12.42
CA PHE A 39 -2.25 17.31 -12.17
C PHE A 39 -0.86 16.69 -12.07
N TRP A 40 -0.02 16.84 -13.11
CA TRP A 40 1.29 16.19 -13.13
C TRP A 40 2.25 16.70 -12.06
N LEU A 41 2.25 18.00 -11.76
CA LEU A 41 3.10 18.56 -10.71
C LEU A 41 2.71 18.03 -9.34
N ASN A 42 1.42 18.00 -9.02
CA ASN A 42 0.95 17.44 -7.75
C ASN A 42 1.13 15.91 -7.70
N PHE A 43 0.94 15.21 -8.82
CA PHE A 43 1.20 13.77 -8.93
C PHE A 43 2.66 13.42 -8.65
N LEU A 44 3.59 14.10 -9.29
CA LEU A 44 5.03 13.90 -9.06
C LEU A 44 5.44 14.30 -7.64
N ALA A 45 4.83 15.34 -7.08
CA ALA A 45 5.07 15.75 -5.69
C ALA A 45 4.61 14.69 -4.67
N MET A 46 3.54 13.93 -4.97
CA MET A 46 3.06 12.87 -4.06
C MET A 46 4.06 11.74 -3.89
N ILE A 47 4.90 11.43 -4.89
CA ILE A 47 5.86 10.32 -4.85
C ILE A 47 6.85 10.46 -3.68
N PRO A 48 7.66 11.54 -3.57
CA PRO A 48 8.58 11.72 -2.45
C PRO A 48 7.85 11.99 -1.12
N LEU A 49 6.66 12.59 -1.15
CA LEU A 49 5.87 12.82 0.07
C LEU A 49 5.37 11.50 0.68
N ALA A 50 4.97 10.54 -0.15
CA ALA A 50 4.57 9.21 0.30
C ALA A 50 5.73 8.47 0.94
N LYS A 51 6.92 8.55 0.34
CA LYS A 51 8.14 8.02 0.95
C LYS A 51 8.43 8.67 2.30
N LEU A 52 8.48 10.00 2.36
CA LEU A 52 8.77 10.73 3.60
C LEU A 52 7.79 10.37 4.73
N MET A 53 6.51 10.16 4.38
CA MET A 53 5.50 9.72 5.33
C MET A 53 5.74 8.28 5.83
N GLY A 54 6.18 7.38 4.94
CA GLY A 54 6.61 6.02 5.30
C GLY A 54 7.80 6.04 6.25
N ASP A 55 8.88 6.72 5.88
CA ASP A 55 10.10 6.85 6.70
C ASP A 55 9.78 7.44 8.09
N ALA A 56 8.95 8.50 8.13
CA ALA A 56 8.52 9.10 9.39
C ALA A 56 7.65 8.16 10.24
N THR A 57 6.85 7.29 9.60
CA THR A 57 6.04 6.28 10.31
C THR A 57 6.91 5.21 10.93
N GLU A 58 7.95 4.78 10.22
CA GLU A 58 8.91 3.79 10.70
C GLU A 58 9.75 4.33 11.87
N GLU A 59 10.27 5.56 11.75
CA GLU A 59 10.97 6.23 12.86
C GLU A 59 10.08 6.38 14.09
N LEU A 60 8.80 6.74 13.89
CA LEU A 60 7.82 6.87 14.98
C LEU A 60 7.54 5.50 15.62
N ALA A 61 7.37 4.45 14.82
CA ALA A 61 7.15 3.09 15.30
C ALA A 61 8.34 2.60 16.13
N ALA A 62 9.57 2.79 15.64
CA ALA A 62 10.80 2.43 16.34
C ALA A 62 10.96 3.17 17.67
N GLY A 63 10.53 4.44 17.74
CA GLY A 63 10.59 5.26 18.96
C GLY A 63 9.66 4.80 20.09
N LEU A 64 8.58 4.06 19.78
CA LEU A 64 7.53 3.72 20.75
C LEU A 64 7.79 2.43 21.54
N LYS A 65 8.87 1.68 21.24
CA LYS A 65 9.30 0.45 21.94
C LYS A 65 8.21 -0.64 22.10
N SER A 66 7.16 -0.60 21.29
CA SER A 66 6.05 -1.55 21.32
C SER A 66 5.73 -2.00 19.91
N ASP A 67 5.98 -3.27 19.62
CA ASP A 67 5.80 -3.87 18.30
C ASP A 67 4.33 -3.84 17.86
N THR A 68 3.39 -4.00 18.80
CA THR A 68 1.95 -3.87 18.53
C THR A 68 1.56 -2.46 18.08
N ILE A 69 2.05 -1.42 18.77
CA ILE A 69 1.74 -0.03 18.42
C ILE A 69 2.46 0.36 17.12
N GLY A 70 3.70 -0.06 16.95
CA GLY A 70 4.47 0.13 15.72
C GLY A 70 3.80 -0.51 14.51
N GLY A 71 3.35 -1.77 14.64
CA GLY A 71 2.61 -2.47 13.60
C GLY A 71 1.29 -1.80 13.24
N LEU A 72 0.54 -1.29 14.22
CA LEU A 72 -0.70 -0.56 13.97
C LEU A 72 -0.45 0.80 13.28
N LEU A 73 0.63 1.49 13.66
CA LEU A 73 1.06 2.73 13.00
C LEU A 73 1.44 2.46 11.55
N ASN A 74 2.23 1.41 11.28
CA ASN A 74 2.59 1.05 9.92
C ASN A 74 1.35 0.67 9.08
N ALA A 75 0.43 -0.11 9.64
CA ALA A 75 -0.81 -0.47 8.97
C ALA A 75 -1.66 0.76 8.58
N THR A 76 -1.71 1.78 9.44
CA THR A 76 -2.55 2.97 9.26
C THR A 76 -1.85 4.06 8.44
N PHE A 77 -0.65 4.47 8.85
CA PHE A 77 0.10 5.57 8.25
C PHE A 77 0.93 5.14 7.03
N GLY A 78 1.34 3.87 6.95
CA GLY A 78 2.01 3.33 5.75
C GLY A 78 1.12 3.38 4.50
N ASN A 79 -0.20 3.34 4.66
CA ASN A 79 -1.19 3.49 3.58
C ASN A 79 -1.94 4.82 3.62
N ALA A 80 -1.53 5.78 4.45
CA ALA A 80 -2.31 6.99 4.68
C ALA A 80 -2.39 7.89 3.46
N VAL A 81 -1.34 7.98 2.63
CA VAL A 81 -1.40 8.77 1.38
C VAL A 81 -2.50 8.26 0.47
N GLU A 82 -2.61 6.94 0.30
CA GLU A 82 -3.65 6.32 -0.50
C GLU A 82 -5.04 6.58 0.11
N MET A 83 -5.19 6.39 1.43
CA MET A 83 -6.45 6.65 2.13
C MET A 83 -6.90 8.12 2.01
N ILE A 84 -5.98 9.08 2.16
CA ILE A 84 -6.27 10.50 2.00
C ILE A 84 -6.73 10.79 0.57
N LEU A 85 -6.01 10.30 -0.44
CA LEU A 85 -6.37 10.48 -1.84
C LEU A 85 -7.75 9.89 -2.15
N MET A 86 -8.03 8.67 -1.67
CA MET A 86 -9.32 8.02 -1.84
C MET A 86 -10.45 8.81 -1.18
N VAL A 87 -10.27 9.28 0.06
CA VAL A 87 -11.29 10.08 0.76
C VAL A 87 -11.55 11.40 0.03
N GLN A 88 -10.52 12.11 -0.44
CA GLN A 88 -10.72 13.37 -1.16
C GLN A 88 -11.40 13.16 -2.51
N THR A 89 -11.02 12.10 -3.23
CA THR A 89 -11.63 11.71 -4.51
C THR A 89 -13.10 11.31 -4.32
N LEU A 90 -13.40 10.59 -3.23
CA LEU A 90 -14.75 10.20 -2.85
C LEU A 90 -15.61 11.43 -2.48
N ARG A 91 -15.04 12.42 -1.78
CA ARG A 91 -15.72 13.70 -1.51
C ARG A 91 -16.01 14.48 -2.79
N GLY A 92 -15.15 14.36 -3.80
CA GLY A 92 -15.39 14.83 -5.16
C GLY A 92 -16.41 14.02 -5.96
N ARG A 93 -17.04 12.99 -5.35
CA ARG A 93 -18.00 12.06 -5.98
C ARG A 93 -17.44 11.27 -7.17
N GLN A 94 -16.11 11.15 -7.27
CA GLN A 94 -15.44 10.43 -8.35
C GLN A 94 -15.31 8.93 -7.99
N ILE A 95 -16.45 8.24 -7.90
CA ILE A 95 -16.50 6.84 -7.46
C ILE A 95 -15.68 5.91 -8.36
N ASP A 96 -15.69 6.15 -9.66
CA ASP A 96 -14.96 5.31 -10.61
C ASP A 96 -13.44 5.48 -10.49
N VAL A 97 -12.97 6.68 -10.13
CA VAL A 97 -11.57 6.92 -9.80
C VAL A 97 -11.19 6.17 -8.53
N VAL A 98 -12.01 6.22 -7.47
CA VAL A 98 -11.76 5.46 -6.23
C VAL A 98 -11.68 3.96 -6.50
N LYS A 99 -12.64 3.40 -7.27
CA LYS A 99 -12.63 1.99 -7.67
C LYS A 99 -11.36 1.64 -8.46
N GLY A 100 -10.98 2.50 -9.41
CA GLY A 100 -9.77 2.35 -10.21
C GLY A 100 -8.50 2.38 -9.36
N THR A 101 -8.41 3.31 -8.39
CA THR A 101 -7.29 3.40 -7.45
C THR A 101 -7.17 2.16 -6.58
N LEU A 102 -8.28 1.66 -6.00
CA LEU A 102 -8.28 0.45 -5.18
C LEU A 102 -7.79 -0.78 -5.96
N LEU A 103 -8.32 -1.01 -7.16
CA LEU A 103 -7.88 -2.12 -8.01
C LEU A 103 -6.44 -1.94 -8.48
N GLY A 104 -6.06 -0.71 -8.83
CA GLY A 104 -4.70 -0.36 -9.25
C GLY A 104 -3.67 -0.61 -8.15
N SER A 105 -3.98 -0.25 -6.89
CA SER A 105 -3.10 -0.49 -5.74
C SER A 105 -2.87 -1.99 -5.50
N ILE A 106 -3.95 -2.79 -5.53
CA ILE A 106 -3.86 -4.25 -5.43
C ILE A 106 -3.00 -4.80 -6.57
N LEU A 107 -3.30 -4.49 -7.83
CA LEU A 107 -2.55 -5.02 -8.97
C LEU A 107 -1.08 -4.57 -8.99
N SER A 108 -0.82 -3.32 -8.60
CA SER A 108 0.53 -2.77 -8.49
C SER A 108 1.34 -3.56 -7.47
N ASN A 109 0.80 -3.82 -6.27
CA ASN A 109 1.53 -4.55 -5.23
C ASN A 109 1.75 -6.02 -5.61
N LEU A 110 0.75 -6.67 -6.23
CA LEU A 110 0.83 -8.10 -6.54
C LEU A 110 1.64 -8.45 -7.77
N LEU A 111 1.63 -7.61 -8.80
CA LEU A 111 2.27 -7.91 -10.06
C LEU A 111 3.47 -7.01 -10.31
N LEU A 112 3.29 -5.70 -10.17
CA LEU A 112 4.31 -4.73 -10.55
C LEU A 112 5.45 -4.73 -9.52
N VAL A 113 5.15 -4.42 -8.26
CA VAL A 113 6.12 -4.37 -7.16
C VAL A 113 6.74 -5.74 -6.95
N LEU A 114 5.92 -6.80 -6.81
CA LEU A 114 6.43 -8.16 -6.65
C LEU A 114 7.34 -8.59 -7.81
N GLY A 115 6.93 -8.33 -9.06
CA GLY A 115 7.72 -8.64 -10.25
C GLY A 115 9.03 -7.86 -10.31
N MET A 116 9.00 -6.56 -9.98
CA MET A 116 10.21 -5.75 -9.86
C MET A 116 11.11 -6.25 -8.74
N SER A 117 10.58 -6.69 -7.59
CA SER A 117 11.35 -7.26 -6.48
C SER A 117 12.04 -8.56 -6.86
N PHE A 118 11.38 -9.43 -7.64
CA PHE A 118 12.02 -10.64 -8.18
C PHE A 118 13.14 -10.32 -9.15
N VAL A 119 12.92 -9.36 -10.06
CA VAL A 119 13.97 -8.93 -11.00
C VAL A 119 15.13 -8.28 -10.25
N ALA A 120 14.84 -7.33 -9.36
CA ALA A 120 15.85 -6.60 -8.61
C ALA A 120 16.66 -7.55 -7.73
N GLY A 121 16.02 -8.36 -6.88
CA GLY A 121 16.74 -9.31 -6.02
C GLY A 121 17.39 -10.46 -6.77
N GLY A 122 16.92 -10.80 -7.97
CA GLY A 122 17.63 -11.70 -8.89
C GLY A 122 18.91 -11.07 -9.47
N LEU A 123 18.90 -9.77 -9.77
CA LEU A 123 20.05 -9.05 -10.33
C LEU A 123 21.04 -8.56 -9.25
N THR A 124 20.59 -8.39 -8.00
CA THR A 124 21.44 -8.00 -6.87
C THR A 124 22.47 -9.10 -6.60
N PRO A 125 23.78 -8.81 -6.68
CA PRO A 125 24.78 -9.82 -6.40
C PRO A 125 24.78 -10.19 -4.92
N VAL A 126 24.62 -11.48 -4.63
CA VAL A 126 24.93 -12.08 -3.33
C VAL A 126 26.17 -12.95 -3.54
N ASP A 127 27.17 -12.81 -2.67
CA ASP A 127 28.47 -13.50 -2.77
C ASP A 127 29.25 -13.27 -4.08
N GLY A 128 29.13 -12.07 -4.66
CA GLY A 128 29.85 -11.70 -5.89
C GLY A 128 29.34 -12.39 -7.16
N ARG A 129 28.21 -13.12 -7.08
CA ARG A 129 27.54 -13.71 -8.25
C ARG A 129 26.37 -12.82 -8.67
N VAL A 130 26.43 -12.30 -9.89
CA VAL A 130 25.26 -11.69 -10.54
C VAL A 130 24.34 -12.84 -10.97
N LEU A 131 23.06 -12.79 -10.61
CA LEU A 131 22.02 -13.83 -10.75
C LEU A 131 21.86 -14.80 -9.57
N ASN A 132 21.07 -14.38 -8.58
CA ASN A 132 20.49 -15.27 -7.59
C ASN A 132 19.45 -16.18 -8.24
N LYS A 133 19.71 -17.49 -8.27
CA LYS A 133 18.78 -18.47 -8.85
C LYS A 133 17.53 -18.69 -8.00
N ARG A 134 17.61 -18.40 -6.70
CA ARG A 134 16.51 -18.56 -5.72
C ARG A 134 16.61 -17.46 -4.68
N GLN A 135 15.47 -16.90 -4.30
CA GLN A 135 15.32 -15.99 -3.16
C GLN A 135 14.61 -16.76 -2.05
N ALA A 136 15.17 -16.76 -0.84
CA ALA A 136 14.53 -17.39 0.31
C ALA A 136 13.36 -16.51 0.80
N PHE A 137 12.30 -17.16 1.26
CA PHE A 137 11.16 -16.48 1.91
C PHE A 137 10.48 -17.43 2.87
N SER A 138 9.89 -16.89 3.94
CA SER A 138 9.07 -17.68 4.86
C SER A 138 7.81 -18.15 4.15
N THR A 139 7.72 -19.45 3.89
CA THR A 139 6.56 -20.06 3.21
C THR A 139 5.29 -19.88 4.03
N THR A 140 5.39 -19.93 5.36
CA THR A 140 4.25 -19.76 6.27
C THR A 140 3.68 -18.34 6.20
N VAL A 141 4.52 -17.32 6.30
CA VAL A 141 4.09 -15.90 6.23
C VAL A 141 3.53 -15.59 4.84
N ALA A 142 4.21 -16.03 3.78
CA ALA A 142 3.76 -15.83 2.41
C ALA A 142 2.40 -16.49 2.15
N LEU A 143 2.20 -17.74 2.60
CA LEU A 143 0.93 -18.46 2.40
C LEU A 143 -0.23 -17.80 3.17
N THR A 144 0.00 -17.36 4.41
CA THR A 144 -1.01 -16.61 5.19
C THR A 144 -1.40 -15.32 4.48
N ASN A 145 -0.44 -14.56 3.95
CA ASN A 145 -0.72 -13.31 3.25
C ASN A 145 -1.46 -13.55 1.92
N VAL A 146 -1.05 -14.56 1.13
CA VAL A 146 -1.71 -14.90 -0.14
C VAL A 146 -3.15 -15.37 0.09
N THR A 147 -3.40 -16.17 1.13
CA THR A 147 -4.77 -16.66 1.41
C THR A 147 -5.70 -15.54 1.89
N MET A 148 -5.22 -14.62 2.75
CA MET A 148 -5.97 -13.44 3.17
C MET A 148 -6.27 -12.51 2.00
N LEU A 149 -5.28 -12.28 1.14
CA LEU A 149 -5.43 -11.49 -0.07
C LEU A 149 -6.44 -12.12 -1.05
N LEU A 150 -6.39 -13.44 -1.25
CA LEU A 150 -7.34 -14.15 -2.09
C LEU A 150 -8.77 -13.99 -1.55
N LEU A 151 -8.95 -14.10 -0.24
CA LEU A 151 -10.25 -13.89 0.41
C LEU A 151 -10.73 -12.44 0.22
N ALA A 152 -9.86 -11.45 0.42
CA ALA A 152 -10.20 -10.04 0.26
C ALA A 152 -10.56 -9.69 -1.19
N THR A 153 -9.75 -10.12 -2.16
CA THR A 153 -10.00 -9.86 -3.59
C THR A 153 -11.24 -10.58 -4.10
N ALA A 154 -11.51 -11.82 -3.67
CA ALA A 154 -12.75 -12.52 -3.97
C ALA A 154 -13.97 -11.77 -3.41
N ALA A 155 -13.91 -11.32 -2.15
CA ALA A 155 -14.98 -10.55 -1.53
C ALA A 155 -15.23 -9.20 -2.22
N LEU A 156 -14.17 -8.52 -2.69
CA LEU A 156 -14.28 -7.30 -3.49
C LEU A 156 -14.88 -7.54 -4.89
N ALA A 157 -14.72 -8.74 -5.47
CA ALA A 157 -15.31 -9.10 -6.75
C ALA A 157 -16.80 -9.44 -6.66
N LEU A 158 -17.30 -9.86 -5.48
CA LEU A 158 -18.69 -10.29 -5.30
C LEU A 158 -19.75 -9.27 -5.75
N PRO A 159 -19.68 -7.97 -5.40
CA PRO A 159 -20.68 -6.99 -5.84
C PRO A 159 -20.71 -6.83 -7.37
N THR A 160 -19.55 -6.91 -8.03
CA THR A 160 -19.44 -6.83 -9.49
C THR A 160 -20.08 -8.04 -10.17
N ILE A 161 -19.81 -9.25 -9.66
CA ILE A 161 -20.43 -10.48 -10.15
C ILE A 161 -21.94 -10.41 -9.95
N PHE A 162 -22.39 -10.04 -8.74
CA PHE A 162 -23.80 -9.89 -8.41
C PHE A 162 -24.52 -8.91 -9.34
N PHE A 163 -23.93 -7.74 -9.58
CA PHE A 163 -24.45 -6.76 -10.52
C PHE A 163 -24.60 -7.34 -11.93
N SER A 164 -23.61 -8.08 -12.42
CA SER A 164 -23.66 -8.68 -13.76
C SER A 164 -24.70 -9.80 -13.90
N THR A 165 -24.99 -10.53 -12.82
CA THR A 165 -25.96 -11.63 -12.81
C THR A 165 -27.41 -11.18 -12.70
N LEU A 166 -27.65 -9.96 -12.21
CA LEU A 166 -29.00 -9.40 -12.00
C LEU A 166 -29.56 -8.64 -13.21
N GLY A 167 -28.96 -8.76 -14.40
CA GLY A 167 -29.24 -7.94 -15.60
C GLY A 167 -30.69 -7.91 -16.11
N ASP A 168 -31.64 -8.57 -15.44
CA ASP A 168 -33.09 -8.57 -15.71
C ASP A 168 -33.93 -7.78 -14.68
N LEU A 169 -33.32 -7.23 -13.63
CA LEU A 169 -34.01 -6.32 -12.70
C LEU A 169 -33.91 -4.87 -13.20
N GLY A 170 -34.95 -4.05 -12.99
CA GLY A 170 -34.89 -2.62 -13.34
C GLY A 170 -33.73 -1.90 -12.65
N GLY A 171 -33.12 -0.92 -13.34
CA GLY A 171 -31.84 -0.29 -12.95
C GLY A 171 -31.77 0.20 -11.50
N ASP A 172 -32.81 0.90 -11.01
CA ASP A 172 -32.82 1.41 -9.62
C ASP A 172 -32.87 0.30 -8.56
N GLU A 173 -33.59 -0.79 -8.83
CA GLU A 173 -33.66 -1.94 -7.91
C GLU A 173 -32.35 -2.72 -7.90
N GLN A 174 -31.73 -2.88 -9.07
CA GLN A 174 -30.43 -3.52 -9.24
C GLN A 174 -29.32 -2.75 -8.50
N ASP A 175 -29.29 -1.42 -8.64
CA ASP A 175 -28.30 -0.56 -7.97
C ASP A 175 -28.45 -0.63 -6.45
N MET A 176 -29.68 -0.58 -5.94
CA MET A 176 -29.93 -0.65 -4.50
C MET A 176 -29.53 -2.00 -3.91
N LYS A 177 -29.84 -3.13 -4.58
CA LYS A 177 -29.42 -4.46 -4.13
C LYS A 177 -27.90 -4.63 -4.21
N THR A 178 -27.27 -4.15 -5.28
CA THR A 178 -25.81 -4.20 -5.45
C THR A 178 -25.10 -3.41 -4.36
N LEU A 179 -25.63 -2.24 -4.00
CA LEU A 179 -25.09 -1.43 -2.90
C LEU A 179 -25.22 -2.13 -1.55
N GLN A 180 -26.34 -2.81 -1.29
CA GLN A 180 -26.50 -3.62 -0.06
C GLN A 180 -25.47 -4.74 0.01
N VAL A 181 -25.28 -5.50 -1.08
CA VAL A 181 -24.24 -6.54 -1.15
C VAL A 181 -22.85 -5.95 -0.91
N SER A 182 -22.52 -4.83 -1.55
CA SER A 182 -21.23 -4.13 -1.34
C SER A 182 -21.01 -3.74 0.12
N ARG A 183 -22.05 -3.28 0.84
CA ARG A 183 -21.95 -2.95 2.28
C ARG A 183 -21.73 -4.18 3.16
N TYR A 184 -22.37 -5.30 2.84
CA TYR A 184 -22.13 -6.56 3.55
C TYR A 184 -20.71 -7.08 3.30
N CYS A 185 -20.25 -7.07 2.05
CA CYS A 185 -18.87 -7.41 1.70
C CYS A 185 -17.87 -6.51 2.42
N SER A 186 -18.08 -5.19 2.43
CA SER A 186 -17.21 -4.23 3.13
C SER A 186 -17.14 -4.47 4.64
N THR A 187 -18.26 -4.80 5.28
CA THR A 187 -18.29 -5.13 6.71
C THR A 187 -17.53 -6.42 7.00
N TYR A 188 -17.68 -7.43 6.13
CA TYR A 188 -17.00 -8.71 6.26
C TYR A 188 -15.48 -8.60 6.08
N ILE A 189 -15.01 -7.89 5.04
CA ILE A 189 -13.56 -7.71 4.84
C ILE A 189 -12.93 -6.90 5.97
N LEU A 190 -13.65 -5.92 6.52
CA LEU A 190 -13.17 -5.13 7.66
C LEU A 190 -13.04 -5.98 8.92
N SER A 191 -14.03 -6.83 9.22
CA SER A 191 -13.95 -7.72 10.38
C SER A 191 -12.85 -8.77 10.23
N ALA A 192 -12.69 -9.33 9.01
CA ALA A 192 -11.59 -10.24 8.70
C ALA A 192 -10.22 -9.55 8.86
N TYR A 193 -10.09 -8.29 8.41
CA TYR A 193 -8.86 -7.52 8.58
C TYR A 193 -8.53 -7.23 10.04
N VAL A 194 -9.53 -6.87 10.87
CA VAL A 194 -9.33 -6.69 12.31
C VAL A 194 -8.91 -8.00 12.98
N ALA A 195 -9.54 -9.12 12.63
CA ALA A 195 -9.13 -10.43 13.13
C ALA A 195 -7.70 -10.78 12.71
N TYR A 196 -7.32 -10.46 11.47
CA TYR A 196 -5.95 -10.61 10.97
C TYR A 196 -4.95 -9.74 11.75
N LEU A 197 -5.28 -8.47 12.05
CA LEU A 197 -4.41 -7.62 12.86
C LEU A 197 -4.23 -8.16 14.29
N VAL A 198 -5.29 -8.69 14.92
CA VAL A 198 -5.15 -9.36 16.22
C VAL A 198 -4.29 -10.62 16.11
N PHE A 199 -4.43 -11.37 15.03
CA PHE A 199 -3.61 -12.55 14.78
C PHE A 199 -2.13 -12.19 14.62
N GLN A 200 -1.84 -11.19 13.79
CA GLN A 200 -0.49 -10.73 13.48
C GLN A 200 0.20 -10.06 14.66
N LEU A 201 -0.50 -9.17 15.38
CA LEU A 201 0.10 -8.31 16.41
C LEU A 201 0.04 -8.89 17.83
N TYR A 202 -0.76 -9.95 18.05
CA TYR A 202 -0.93 -10.53 19.38
C TYR A 202 -0.73 -12.04 19.40
N THR A 203 -1.52 -12.82 18.64
CA THR A 203 -1.52 -14.28 18.83
C THR A 203 -0.32 -14.98 18.20
N HIS A 204 0.20 -14.47 17.09
CA HIS A 204 1.33 -15.04 16.34
C HIS A 204 2.46 -14.02 16.12
N ALA A 205 2.55 -13.00 16.98
CA ALA A 205 3.52 -11.93 16.87
C ALA A 205 4.96 -12.45 16.74
N GLU A 206 5.33 -13.50 17.46
CA GLU A 206 6.67 -14.11 17.39
C GLU A 206 6.97 -14.70 16.00
N THR A 207 6.01 -15.35 15.35
CA THR A 207 6.20 -15.92 13.99
C THR A 207 6.39 -14.84 12.92
N PHE A 208 5.76 -13.68 13.11
CA PHE A 208 5.94 -12.53 12.22
C PHE A 208 7.20 -11.72 12.55
N ALA A 209 7.59 -11.63 13.83
CA ALA A 209 8.83 -10.98 14.25
C ALA A 209 10.09 -11.75 13.82
N SER A 210 10.07 -13.09 13.86
CA SER A 210 11.19 -13.92 13.39
C SER A 210 11.37 -13.90 11.86
N GLY A 211 10.29 -13.70 11.11
CA GLY A 211 10.33 -13.67 9.64
C GLY A 211 11.04 -12.45 9.05
N ASP A 212 11.15 -11.36 9.80
CA ASP A 212 11.88 -10.15 9.40
C ASP A 212 13.38 -10.21 9.78
N GLY A 213 13.80 -11.17 10.62
CA GLY A 213 15.19 -11.30 11.13
C GLY A 213 16.02 -12.47 10.59
N GLU A 214 15.39 -13.52 10.04
CA GLU A 214 16.11 -14.73 9.58
C GLU A 214 16.90 -14.55 8.25
N GLY A 215 16.89 -13.36 7.66
CA GLY A 215 17.70 -13.05 6.47
C GLY A 215 19.20 -12.85 6.76
N GLU A 216 19.62 -12.75 8.02
CA GLU A 216 21.00 -12.42 8.41
C GLU A 216 21.77 -13.56 9.11
N GLU A 217 21.15 -14.70 9.46
CA GLU A 217 21.79 -15.71 10.33
C GLU A 217 22.16 -17.06 9.68
N GLU A 218 21.91 -17.29 8.39
CA GLU A 218 22.30 -18.55 7.70
C GLU A 218 23.57 -18.43 6.81
N GLU A 219 24.59 -17.66 7.22
CA GLU A 219 25.92 -17.67 6.58
C GLU A 219 27.04 -18.37 7.38
N ASP A 220 26.78 -18.81 8.62
CA ASP A 220 27.77 -19.55 9.42
C ASP A 220 27.23 -20.95 9.82
N GLN A 221 27.24 -21.90 8.87
CA GLN A 221 27.37 -23.34 9.14
C GLN A 221 27.79 -24.17 7.91
#